data_AF-A0A4Q9RPG6-F1
#
_entry.id   AF-A0A4Q9RPG6-F1
#
_cell.length_a   1.000
_cell.length_b   1.000
_cell.length_c   1.000
_cell.angle_alpha   90.00
_cell.angle_beta   90.00
_cell.angle_gamma   90.00
#
_symmetry.space_group_name_H-M   'P 1'
#
loop_
_entity.id
_entity.type
_entity.pdbx_description
1 polymer ?
#
loop_
_entity_poly.entity_id
_entity_poly.type
_entity_poly.pdbx_seq_one_letter_code
_entity_poly.pdbx_strand_id
1 'polypeptide(L)'
;MSYQAVIRNASNELVSNASVGMQISILQGNSTGTAVYTETHAPVTNQNGLISIEIGSGSVISGDLSTIDWSSDTYFIKTETDPDGGTNYTIIATSQLLSVPYALHAKTASTVTNPVLMEPYILGRSYPSDDGKFSYNGKTGWQAANEMCKDSYPEEPYARAFTAEQITQAIVIGNYSSNSNYDNVPFWVITSSVTKGDSFNDSGFNNSQNFSENAGDVSRGVRGTITFNYTSIGNGGGLTIPRFFNVEQEVINGLNYPCLCGTYKPAEQN
;
A
#
# COMPACT_ATOMS: atom_id res chain seq x y z
N MET A 1 -7.44 1.98 28.22
CA MET A 1 -8.71 2.62 27.79
C MET A 1 -9.19 3.56 28.89
N SER A 2 -9.56 4.81 28.61
CA SER A 2 -10.02 5.73 29.66
C SER A 2 -11.43 5.38 30.17
N TYR A 3 -11.63 5.41 31.48
CA TYR A 3 -12.92 5.20 32.13
C TYR A 3 -13.15 6.25 33.21
N GLN A 4 -14.35 6.82 33.23
CA GLN A 4 -14.77 7.80 34.21
C GLN A 4 -16.14 7.43 34.76
N ALA A 5 -16.32 7.59 36.07
CA ALA A 5 -17.58 7.34 36.75
C ALA A 5 -17.79 8.28 37.93
N VAL A 6 -19.04 8.59 38.22
CA VAL A 6 -19.44 9.32 39.43
C VAL A 6 -19.96 8.29 40.45
N ILE A 7 -19.35 8.25 41.62
CA ILE A 7 -19.67 7.27 42.66
C ILE A 7 -20.66 7.87 43.67
N ARG A 8 -21.73 7.12 43.94
CA ARG A 8 -22.76 7.46 44.92
C ARG A 8 -22.96 6.31 45.90
N ASN A 9 -23.29 6.64 47.15
CA ASN A 9 -23.62 5.65 48.19
C ASN A 9 -25.08 5.19 48.09
N ALA A 10 -25.50 4.28 48.98
CA ALA A 10 -26.88 3.75 49.02
C ALA A 10 -27.96 4.84 49.31
N SER A 11 -27.57 5.95 49.92
CA SER A 11 -28.42 7.13 50.16
C SER A 11 -28.45 8.09 48.96
N ASN A 12 -27.83 7.72 47.83
CA ASN A 12 -27.67 8.53 46.61
C ASN A 12 -26.79 9.79 46.78
N GLU A 13 -26.02 9.87 47.86
CA GLU A 13 -25.08 10.95 48.13
C GLU A 13 -23.74 10.70 47.41
N LEU A 14 -23.04 11.77 47.04
CA LEU A 14 -21.73 11.67 46.39
C LEU A 14 -20.70 11.13 47.38
N VAL A 15 -19.92 10.13 46.93
CA VAL A 15 -18.75 9.65 47.66
C VAL A 15 -17.58 10.53 47.24
N SER A 16 -17.32 11.62 47.97
CA SER A 16 -16.32 12.62 47.61
C SER A 16 -15.03 12.51 48.43
N ASN A 17 -13.87 12.72 47.80
CA ASN A 17 -12.55 12.72 48.45
C ASN A 17 -12.27 11.43 49.25
N ALA A 18 -12.75 10.28 48.76
CA ALA A 18 -12.63 8.99 49.42
C ALA A 18 -11.99 7.96 48.49
N SER A 19 -11.24 7.03 49.07
CA SER A 19 -10.73 5.86 48.35
C SER A 19 -11.88 4.90 48.08
N VAL A 20 -12.00 4.42 46.85
CA VAL A 20 -13.01 3.42 46.45
C VAL A 20 -12.31 2.18 45.91
N GLY A 21 -12.87 1.00 46.18
CA GLY A 21 -12.38 -0.24 45.63
C GLY A 21 -13.08 -0.51 44.31
N MET A 22 -12.33 -0.85 43.26
CA MET A 22 -12.91 -1.15 41.96
C MET A 22 -12.34 -2.42 41.36
N GLN A 23 -13.19 -3.22 40.74
CA GLN A 23 -12.82 -4.33 39.88
C GLN A 23 -13.43 -4.12 38.49
N ILE A 24 -12.61 -4.32 37.47
CA ILE A 24 -13.00 -4.23 36.06
C ILE A 24 -12.82 -5.62 35.45
N SER A 25 -13.83 -6.12 34.75
CA SER A 25 -13.76 -7.35 33.98
C SER A 25 -14.18 -7.11 32.53
N ILE A 26 -13.49 -7.75 31.60
CA ILE A 26 -13.89 -7.86 30.20
C ILE A 26 -14.60 -9.20 30.01
N LEU A 27 -15.88 -9.17 29.67
CA LEU A 27 -16.70 -10.37 29.42
C LEU A 27 -16.82 -10.61 27.92
N GLN A 28 -16.75 -11.87 27.51
CA GLN A 28 -16.91 -12.27 26.11
C GLN A 28 -18.33 -12.81 25.83
N GLY A 29 -18.90 -12.46 24.68
CA GLY A 29 -20.14 -13.01 24.13
C GLY A 29 -21.43 -12.35 24.62
N ASN A 30 -21.58 -12.12 25.93
CA ASN A 30 -22.75 -11.44 26.50
C ASN A 30 -22.44 -10.75 27.84
N SER A 31 -23.40 -9.97 28.37
CA SER A 31 -23.27 -9.22 29.64
C SER A 31 -23.07 -10.09 30.89
N THR A 32 -23.26 -11.41 30.78
CA THR A 32 -23.01 -12.39 31.84
C THR A 32 -22.00 -13.46 31.40
N GLY A 33 -21.26 -13.19 30.32
CA GLY A 33 -20.33 -14.12 29.72
C GLY A 33 -19.08 -14.35 30.57
N THR A 34 -18.18 -15.20 30.07
CA THR A 34 -16.92 -15.52 30.75
C THR A 34 -16.02 -14.29 30.79
N ALA A 35 -15.44 -13.99 31.96
CA ALA A 35 -14.42 -12.97 32.09
C ALA A 35 -13.10 -13.46 31.46
N VAL A 36 -12.66 -12.78 30.39
CA VAL A 36 -11.39 -13.06 29.70
C VAL A 36 -10.24 -12.21 30.22
N TYR A 37 -10.56 -11.15 30.96
CA TYR A 37 -9.59 -10.29 31.66
C TYR A 37 -10.25 -9.66 32.88
N THR A 38 -9.50 -9.56 33.99
CA THR A 38 -9.94 -8.93 35.23
C THR A 38 -8.77 -8.19 35.89
N GLU A 39 -9.03 -6.97 36.37
CA GLU A 39 -8.08 -6.14 37.12
C GLU A 39 -8.76 -5.38 38.26
N THR A 40 -7.99 -4.94 39.25
CA THR A 40 -8.45 -4.08 40.34
C THR A 40 -7.80 -2.70 40.32
N HIS A 41 -8.54 -1.71 40.81
CA HIS A 41 -8.09 -0.33 41.04
C HIS A 41 -8.52 0.15 42.43
N ALA A 42 -7.78 1.13 42.96
CA ALA A 42 -8.13 1.83 44.20
C ALA A 42 -8.05 3.37 44.01
N PRO A 43 -8.89 3.96 43.14
CA PRO A 43 -8.85 5.39 42.88
C PRO A 43 -9.44 6.19 44.04
N VAL A 44 -9.08 7.47 44.11
CA VAL A 44 -9.68 8.44 45.03
C VAL A 44 -10.65 9.32 44.25
N THR A 45 -11.89 9.45 44.73
CA THR A 45 -12.89 10.33 44.13
C THR A 45 -12.54 11.81 44.37
N ASN A 46 -12.89 12.69 43.44
CA ASN A 46 -12.78 14.14 43.67
C ASN A 46 -14.01 14.71 44.42
N GLN A 47 -14.06 16.03 44.61
CA GLN A 47 -15.17 16.72 45.30
C GLN A 47 -16.56 16.45 44.65
N ASN A 48 -16.61 16.10 43.37
CA ASN A 48 -17.82 15.77 42.64
C ASN A 48 -18.13 14.26 42.63
N GLY A 49 -17.40 13.46 43.42
CA GLY A 49 -17.52 12.00 43.41
C GLY A 49 -16.99 11.33 42.15
N LEU A 50 -16.24 12.05 41.30
CA LEU A 50 -15.71 11.54 40.04
C LEU A 50 -14.42 10.76 40.27
N ILE A 51 -14.33 9.58 39.65
CA ILE A 51 -13.07 8.84 39.44
C ILE A 51 -12.68 8.87 37.96
N SER A 52 -11.38 8.81 37.70
CA SER A 52 -10.80 8.68 36.37
C SER A 52 -9.70 7.63 36.44
N ILE A 53 -9.86 6.53 35.70
CA ILE A 53 -8.89 5.43 35.65
C ILE A 53 -8.60 5.07 34.20
N GLU A 54 -7.50 4.35 34.00
CA GLU A 54 -7.17 3.71 32.73
C GLU A 54 -7.33 2.19 32.86
N ILE A 55 -8.27 1.62 32.11
CA ILE A 55 -8.43 0.17 32.02
C ILE A 55 -7.20 -0.41 31.33
N GLY A 56 -6.57 -1.40 31.96
CA GLY A 56 -5.29 -2.00 31.56
C GLY A 56 -4.08 -1.51 32.38
N SER A 57 -4.26 -0.51 33.25
CA SER A 57 -3.19 -0.02 34.14
C SER A 57 -3.38 -0.46 35.60
N GLY A 58 -4.37 -1.31 35.87
CA GLY A 58 -4.70 -1.80 37.21
C GLY A 58 -3.78 -2.93 37.67
N SER A 59 -4.08 -3.48 38.84
CA SER A 59 -3.49 -4.75 39.28
C SER A 59 -4.24 -5.90 38.64
N VAL A 60 -3.59 -6.60 37.70
CA VAL A 60 -4.19 -7.73 36.98
C VAL A 60 -4.46 -8.89 37.94
N ILE A 61 -5.70 -9.39 37.94
CA ILE A 61 -6.09 -10.62 38.64
C ILE A 61 -5.94 -11.82 37.70
N SER A 62 -6.41 -11.69 36.46
CA SER A 62 -6.38 -12.76 35.47
C SER A 62 -6.48 -12.25 34.04
N GLY A 63 -5.91 -13.02 33.11
CA GLY A 63 -5.92 -12.72 31.68
C GLY A 63 -4.83 -11.73 31.27
N ASP A 64 -4.76 -11.48 29.97
CA ASP A 64 -3.85 -10.49 29.38
C ASP A 64 -4.60 -9.68 28.32
N LEU A 65 -4.79 -8.39 28.59
CA LEU A 65 -5.53 -7.47 27.74
C LEU A 65 -4.95 -7.38 26.31
N SER A 66 -3.64 -7.59 26.15
CA SER A 66 -2.94 -7.54 24.85
C SER A 66 -3.22 -8.76 23.97
N THR A 67 -3.67 -9.87 24.55
CA THR A 67 -3.92 -11.15 23.85
C THR A 67 -5.38 -11.35 23.44
N ILE A 68 -6.28 -10.47 23.87
CA ILE A 68 -7.71 -10.57 23.55
C ILE A 68 -7.91 -10.31 22.06
N ASP A 69 -8.49 -11.29 21.35
CA ASP A 69 -8.94 -11.09 19.97
C ASP A 69 -10.27 -10.33 19.95
N TRP A 70 -10.17 -9.00 20.03
CA TRP A 70 -11.30 -8.07 19.96
C TRP A 70 -12.18 -8.20 18.71
N SER A 71 -11.76 -8.97 17.69
CA SER A 71 -12.52 -9.22 16.47
C SER A 71 -13.33 -10.52 16.49
N SER A 72 -13.05 -11.42 17.43
CA SER A 72 -13.62 -12.76 17.47
C SER A 72 -15.06 -12.80 18.01
N ASP A 73 -15.45 -11.83 18.84
CA ASP A 73 -16.74 -11.80 19.50
C ASP A 73 -17.14 -10.38 19.92
N THR A 74 -18.33 -10.24 20.49
CA THR A 74 -18.77 -9.07 21.24
C THR A 74 -18.17 -9.10 22.65
N TYR A 75 -17.77 -7.93 23.14
CA TYR A 75 -17.17 -7.77 24.45
C TYR A 75 -17.96 -6.78 25.31
N PHE A 76 -17.92 -6.98 26.63
CA PHE A 76 -18.60 -6.14 27.60
C PHE A 76 -17.61 -5.74 28.70
N ILE A 77 -17.67 -4.50 29.16
CA ILE A 77 -17.01 -4.07 30.40
C ILE A 77 -18.00 -4.26 31.54
N LYS A 78 -17.62 -5.07 32.52
CA LYS A 78 -18.27 -5.15 33.82
C LYS A 78 -17.44 -4.36 34.83
N THR A 79 -18.09 -3.46 35.56
CA THR A 79 -17.49 -2.68 36.64
C THR A 79 -18.17 -3.02 37.96
N GLU A 80 -17.35 -3.20 38.98
CA GLU A 80 -17.75 -3.59 40.32
C GLU A 80 -17.09 -2.62 41.30
N THR A 81 -17.86 -1.92 42.12
CA THR A 81 -17.35 -0.84 42.99
C THR A 81 -17.78 -1.05 44.44
N ASP A 82 -16.81 -0.86 45.34
CA ASP A 82 -16.97 -0.77 46.78
C ASP A 82 -16.72 0.69 47.19
N PRO A 83 -17.77 1.44 47.53
CA PRO A 83 -17.67 2.83 47.98
C PRO A 83 -16.78 3.05 49.21
N ASP A 84 -16.57 2.02 50.03
CA ASP A 84 -15.80 2.10 51.28
C ASP A 84 -14.32 1.73 51.09
N GLY A 85 -13.90 1.44 49.85
CA GLY A 85 -12.49 1.17 49.54
C GLY A 85 -12.07 -0.30 49.66
N GLY A 86 -13.01 -1.19 50.00
CA GLY A 86 -12.76 -2.62 50.18
C GLY A 86 -12.93 -3.47 48.91
N THR A 87 -13.27 -4.73 49.12
CA THR A 87 -13.57 -5.72 48.07
C THR A 87 -15.02 -6.20 48.13
N ASN A 88 -15.86 -5.56 48.94
CA ASN A 88 -17.28 -5.85 49.05
C ASN A 88 -18.04 -5.04 48.00
N TYR A 89 -17.90 -5.44 46.75
CA TYR A 89 -18.48 -4.71 45.63
C TYR A 89 -20.02 -4.74 45.68
N THR A 90 -20.63 -3.55 45.84
CA THR A 90 -22.09 -3.38 45.95
C THR A 90 -22.70 -2.74 44.71
N ILE A 91 -21.91 -1.96 43.97
CA ILE A 91 -22.35 -1.29 42.74
C ILE A 91 -21.80 -2.07 41.56
N ILE A 92 -22.69 -2.69 40.78
CA ILE A 92 -22.33 -3.50 39.60
C ILE A 92 -22.99 -2.88 38.36
N ALA A 93 -22.17 -2.61 37.35
CA ALA A 93 -22.66 -2.19 36.04
C ALA A 93 -22.00 -3.03 34.94
N THR A 94 -22.71 -3.21 33.82
CA THR A 94 -22.16 -3.89 32.64
C THR A 94 -22.61 -3.15 31.40
N SER A 95 -21.65 -2.83 30.53
CA SER A 95 -21.89 -2.13 29.26
C SER A 95 -21.17 -2.83 28.12
N GLN A 96 -21.75 -2.82 26.93
CA GLN A 96 -21.11 -3.37 25.74
C GLN A 96 -19.98 -2.45 25.27
N LEU A 97 -18.84 -3.04 24.92
CA LEU A 97 -17.79 -2.36 24.16
C LEU A 97 -18.24 -2.24 22.71
N LEU A 98 -18.70 -1.05 22.33
CA LEU A 98 -18.99 -0.72 20.95
C LEU A 98 -17.70 -0.27 20.26
N SER A 99 -17.39 -0.83 19.09
CA SER A 99 -16.23 -0.43 18.32
C SER A 99 -16.30 1.07 18.00
N VAL A 100 -15.30 1.82 18.47
CA VAL A 100 -15.11 3.21 18.06
C VAL A 100 -14.59 3.22 16.61
N PRO A 101 -14.98 4.18 15.75
CA PRO A 101 -14.58 4.19 14.33
C PRO A 101 -13.07 4.04 14.06
N TYR A 102 -12.21 4.44 15.00
CA TYR A 102 -10.76 4.32 14.89
C TYR A 102 -10.27 2.85 14.91
N ALA A 103 -10.90 1.97 15.69
CA ALA A 103 -10.55 0.54 15.73
C ALA A 103 -10.96 -0.18 14.44
N LEU A 104 -12.08 0.24 13.82
CA LEU A 104 -12.51 -0.28 12.53
C LEU A 104 -11.56 0.15 11.40
N HIS A 105 -11.06 1.40 11.46
CA HIS A 105 -10.12 1.93 10.47
C HIS A 105 -8.70 1.35 10.60
N ALA A 106 -8.28 0.98 11.82
CA ALA A 106 -6.99 0.32 12.06
C ALA A 106 -6.92 -1.09 11.44
N LYS A 107 -8.04 -1.81 11.31
CA LYS A 107 -8.10 -3.12 10.63
C LYS A 107 -7.79 -2.99 9.13
N THR A 108 -8.21 -1.90 8.48
CA THR A 108 -7.90 -1.63 7.08
C THR A 108 -6.41 -1.29 6.88
N ALA A 109 -5.75 -0.75 7.90
CA ALA A 109 -4.31 -0.42 7.84
C ALA A 109 -3.42 -1.64 8.12
N SER A 110 -3.87 -2.61 8.92
CA SER A 110 -3.10 -3.82 9.26
C SER A 110 -2.96 -4.84 8.12
N THR A 111 -3.64 -4.67 6.99
CA THR A 111 -3.47 -5.52 5.80
C THR A 111 -2.26 -5.16 4.94
N VAL A 112 -1.41 -4.21 5.36
CA VAL A 112 -0.13 -3.89 4.70
C VAL A 112 1.01 -4.05 5.70
N THR A 113 1.30 -5.28 6.14
CA THR A 113 2.39 -5.57 7.08
C THR A 113 3.78 -5.62 6.46
N ASN A 114 3.92 -5.32 5.16
CA ASN A 114 5.17 -4.92 4.53
C ASN A 114 4.81 -4.29 3.17
N PRO A 115 5.03 -2.98 2.94
CA PRO A 115 5.00 -2.48 1.58
C PRO A 115 6.14 -3.16 0.83
N VAL A 116 5.83 -4.20 0.06
CA VAL A 116 6.76 -4.72 -0.94
C VAL A 116 6.90 -3.61 -1.96
N LEU A 117 8.00 -2.88 -1.88
CA LEU A 117 8.34 -1.88 -2.88
C LEU A 117 8.50 -2.62 -4.20
N MET A 118 7.68 -2.26 -5.18
CA MET A 118 7.74 -2.83 -6.52
C MET A 118 8.60 -1.93 -7.38
N GLU A 119 9.63 -2.49 -8.01
CA GLU A 119 10.54 -1.78 -8.90
C GLU A 119 10.32 -2.20 -10.35
N PRO A 120 10.49 -1.26 -11.31
CA PRO A 120 10.41 -1.58 -12.72
C PRO A 120 11.58 -2.50 -13.11
N TYR A 121 11.27 -3.60 -13.77
CA TYR A 121 12.23 -4.57 -14.27
C TYR A 121 12.03 -4.77 -15.78
N ILE A 122 13.07 -4.49 -16.58
CA ILE A 122 13.02 -4.70 -18.04
C ILE A 122 13.19 -6.20 -18.33
N LEU A 123 12.20 -6.79 -19.00
CA LEU A 123 12.21 -8.20 -19.41
C LEU A 123 13.02 -8.43 -20.69
N GLY A 124 12.94 -7.48 -21.62
CA GLY A 124 13.54 -7.61 -22.94
C GLY A 124 12.72 -6.90 -24.01
N ARG A 125 12.76 -7.44 -25.24
CA ARG A 125 12.09 -6.87 -26.41
C ARG A 125 10.91 -7.74 -26.84
N SER A 126 9.84 -7.12 -27.30
CA SER A 126 8.76 -7.85 -27.99
C SER A 126 9.23 -8.37 -29.36
N TYR A 127 8.37 -9.14 -30.03
CA TYR A 127 8.45 -9.30 -31.48
C TYR A 127 8.44 -7.93 -32.17
N PRO A 128 9.15 -7.74 -33.30
CA PRO A 128 8.98 -6.54 -34.11
C PRO A 128 7.58 -6.53 -34.73
N SER A 129 6.92 -5.38 -34.75
CA SER A 129 5.69 -5.20 -35.54
C SER A 129 6.01 -4.36 -36.77
N ASP A 130 5.46 -4.79 -37.91
CA ASP A 130 5.32 -3.91 -39.05
C ASP A 130 4.40 -2.74 -38.66
N ASP A 131 4.74 -1.58 -39.21
CA ASP A 131 3.85 -0.47 -39.50
C ASP A 131 3.98 0.76 -38.60
N GLY A 132 3.92 1.91 -39.28
CA GLY A 132 3.83 3.26 -38.71
C GLY A 132 2.58 3.52 -37.90
N LYS A 133 1.72 2.50 -37.75
CA LYS A 133 0.48 2.50 -36.96
C LYS A 133 0.63 1.81 -35.61
N PHE A 134 1.76 1.11 -35.38
CA PHE A 134 2.02 0.24 -34.24
C PHE A 134 0.78 -0.63 -33.93
N SER A 135 0.55 -1.69 -34.72
CA SER A 135 -0.66 -2.51 -34.61
C SER A 135 -0.37 -3.98 -34.35
N TYR A 136 -1.21 -4.62 -33.52
CA TYR A 136 -1.05 -6.02 -33.15
C TYR A 136 -2.37 -6.60 -32.65
N ASN A 137 -2.74 -7.80 -33.08
CA ASN A 137 -3.97 -8.51 -32.67
C ASN A 137 -5.25 -7.62 -32.73
N GLY A 138 -5.38 -6.79 -33.77
CA GLY A 138 -6.52 -5.88 -33.94
C GLY A 138 -6.53 -4.67 -33.01
N LYS A 139 -5.45 -4.45 -32.24
CA LYS A 139 -5.20 -3.27 -31.41
C LYS A 139 -4.20 -2.34 -32.10
N THR A 140 -4.13 -1.10 -31.63
CA THR A 140 -3.16 -0.08 -32.10
C THR A 140 -2.49 0.62 -30.93
N GLY A 141 -1.33 1.26 -31.18
CA GLY A 141 -0.61 2.06 -30.20
C GLY A 141 -0.28 1.30 -28.91
N TRP A 142 -0.53 1.90 -27.75
CA TRP A 142 -0.25 1.32 -26.43
C TRP A 142 -1.00 0.01 -26.18
N GLN A 143 -2.23 -0.13 -26.69
CA GLN A 143 -2.98 -1.37 -26.54
C GLN A 143 -2.27 -2.51 -27.28
N ALA A 144 -1.86 -2.28 -28.52
CA ALA A 144 -1.04 -3.23 -29.26
C ALA A 144 0.28 -3.54 -28.52
N ALA A 145 0.93 -2.52 -27.97
CA ALA A 145 2.25 -2.68 -27.33
C ALA A 145 2.18 -3.57 -26.09
N ASN A 146 1.12 -3.40 -25.28
CA ASN A 146 0.89 -4.23 -24.12
C ASN A 146 0.55 -5.67 -24.51
N GLU A 147 -0.33 -5.87 -25.48
CA GLU A 147 -0.68 -7.22 -25.95
C GLU A 147 0.56 -7.92 -26.54
N MET A 148 1.37 -7.22 -27.33
CA MET A 148 2.65 -7.75 -27.83
C MET A 148 3.59 -8.18 -26.71
N CYS A 149 3.74 -7.35 -25.67
CA CYS A 149 4.61 -7.68 -24.54
C CYS A 149 4.09 -8.87 -23.73
N LYS A 150 2.77 -9.02 -23.56
CA LYS A 150 2.18 -10.20 -22.94
C LYS A 150 2.47 -11.47 -23.76
N ASP A 151 2.25 -11.41 -25.07
CA ASP A 151 2.49 -12.55 -25.97
C ASP A 151 3.98 -12.91 -26.11
N SER A 152 4.87 -11.92 -25.95
CA SER A 152 6.33 -12.14 -25.98
C SER A 152 6.87 -12.73 -24.68
N TYR A 153 6.15 -12.56 -23.56
CA TYR A 153 6.56 -13.00 -22.21
C TYR A 153 5.41 -13.70 -21.48
N PRO A 154 4.93 -14.86 -21.97
CA PRO A 154 3.73 -15.52 -21.45
C PRO A 154 3.88 -16.00 -19.99
N GLU A 155 5.11 -16.26 -19.55
CA GLU A 155 5.42 -16.70 -18.18
C GLU A 155 5.47 -15.54 -17.16
N GLU A 156 5.37 -14.28 -17.60
CA GLU A 156 5.44 -13.08 -16.74
C GLU A 156 4.05 -12.43 -16.63
N PRO A 157 3.30 -12.64 -15.52
CA PRO A 157 1.88 -12.28 -15.43
C PRO A 157 1.56 -10.79 -15.62
N TYR A 158 2.54 -9.92 -15.40
CA TYR A 158 2.40 -8.46 -15.50
C TYR A 158 3.25 -7.86 -16.63
N ALA A 159 3.69 -8.69 -17.58
CA ALA A 159 4.42 -8.22 -18.76
C ALA A 159 3.62 -7.17 -19.54
N ARG A 160 4.27 -6.04 -19.82
CA ARG A 160 3.68 -4.93 -20.58
C ARG A 160 4.76 -4.05 -21.22
N ALA A 161 4.35 -3.14 -22.09
CA ALA A 161 5.28 -2.16 -22.63
C ALA A 161 5.64 -1.11 -21.57
N PHE A 162 6.90 -0.65 -21.54
CA PHE A 162 7.37 0.36 -20.57
C PHE A 162 7.41 1.78 -21.17
N THR A 163 7.07 2.77 -20.35
CA THR A 163 7.27 4.19 -20.68
C THR A 163 8.73 4.61 -20.57
N ALA A 164 9.13 5.68 -21.24
CA ALA A 164 10.46 6.25 -21.16
C ALA A 164 10.94 6.46 -19.71
N GLU A 165 10.05 6.88 -18.82
CA GLU A 165 10.34 7.06 -17.40
C GLU A 165 10.62 5.73 -16.72
N GLN A 166 9.81 4.69 -17.00
CA GLN A 166 9.99 3.35 -16.44
C GLN A 166 11.28 2.69 -16.94
N ILE A 167 11.58 2.89 -18.23
CA ILE A 167 12.84 2.45 -18.85
C ILE A 167 14.01 3.14 -18.17
N THR A 168 13.94 4.46 -18.00
CA THR A 168 14.98 5.25 -17.32
C THR A 168 15.18 4.78 -15.89
N GLN A 169 14.11 4.56 -15.13
CA GLN A 169 14.17 4.08 -13.75
C GLN A 169 14.84 2.71 -13.67
N ALA A 170 14.36 1.72 -14.43
CA ALA A 170 14.89 0.37 -14.48
C ALA A 170 16.38 0.36 -14.86
N ILE A 171 16.76 1.18 -15.85
CA ILE A 171 18.14 1.34 -16.28
C ILE A 171 18.97 1.99 -15.18
N VAL A 172 18.50 3.01 -14.46
CA VAL A 172 19.29 3.67 -13.40
C VAL A 172 19.58 2.69 -12.26
N ILE A 173 18.57 1.94 -11.82
CA ILE A 173 18.70 1.00 -10.70
C ILE A 173 19.35 -0.34 -11.10
N GLY A 174 19.48 -0.64 -12.40
CA GLY A 174 20.11 -1.89 -12.86
C GLY A 174 19.17 -3.08 -12.99
N ASN A 175 17.86 -2.85 -12.96
CA ASN A 175 16.84 -3.90 -13.00
C ASN A 175 16.44 -4.23 -14.44
N TYR A 176 17.24 -5.05 -15.10
CA TYR A 176 16.96 -5.54 -16.45
C TYR A 176 17.52 -6.96 -16.65
N SER A 177 16.84 -7.74 -17.50
CA SER A 177 17.24 -9.11 -17.84
C SER A 177 18.57 -9.15 -18.58
N SER A 178 19.51 -10.00 -18.15
CA SER A 178 20.80 -10.20 -18.82
C SER A 178 20.69 -11.01 -20.13
N ASN A 179 19.52 -11.60 -20.41
CA ASN A 179 19.30 -12.49 -21.56
C ASN A 179 18.93 -11.74 -22.85
N SER A 180 18.90 -10.41 -22.84
CA SER A 180 18.59 -9.59 -24.02
C SER A 180 19.71 -8.59 -24.30
N ASN A 181 20.01 -8.38 -25.58
CA ASN A 181 20.85 -7.27 -26.01
C ASN A 181 19.99 -6.00 -26.15
N TYR A 182 20.35 -4.97 -25.40
CA TYR A 182 19.73 -3.65 -25.42
C TYR A 182 20.64 -2.57 -25.99
N ASP A 183 21.94 -2.83 -26.10
CA ASP A 183 22.94 -1.83 -26.43
C ASP A 183 22.88 -1.43 -27.90
N ASN A 184 22.65 -0.14 -28.12
CA ASN A 184 22.49 0.46 -29.44
C ASN A 184 21.38 -0.19 -30.29
N VAL A 185 20.37 -0.76 -29.63
CA VAL A 185 19.22 -1.39 -30.28
C VAL A 185 18.03 -0.42 -30.26
N PRO A 186 17.50 -0.02 -31.43
CA PRO A 186 16.32 0.85 -31.49
C PRO A 186 15.03 0.08 -31.17
N PHE A 187 14.14 0.71 -30.41
CA PHE A 187 12.80 0.23 -30.09
C PHE A 187 11.80 1.39 -30.06
N TRP A 188 10.51 1.08 -30.20
CA TRP A 188 9.45 2.07 -30.05
C TRP A 188 9.32 2.51 -28.59
N VAL A 189 9.28 3.83 -28.34
CA VAL A 189 9.31 4.43 -26.99
C VAL A 189 8.11 5.27 -26.68
N ILE A 190 7.57 5.03 -25.50
CA ILE A 190 6.35 5.62 -24.99
C ILE A 190 6.76 6.82 -24.10
N THR A 191 6.73 8.06 -24.64
CA THR A 191 7.13 9.32 -23.94
C THR A 191 5.96 10.27 -23.66
N SER A 192 6.08 11.12 -22.63
CA SER A 192 5.22 12.31 -22.44
C SER A 192 5.89 13.60 -22.97
N SER A 193 5.35 14.32 -23.97
CA SER A 193 5.80 15.70 -24.30
C SER A 193 4.87 16.54 -25.20
N VAL A 194 5.29 17.79 -25.50
CA VAL A 194 4.53 19.05 -25.68
C VAL A 194 4.49 19.57 -27.14
N THR A 195 3.29 19.62 -27.76
CA THR A 195 2.81 20.40 -28.97
C THR A 195 3.39 20.06 -30.36
N LYS A 196 2.68 20.14 -31.52
CA LYS A 196 1.69 21.10 -32.07
C LYS A 196 0.90 20.50 -33.28
N GLY A 197 -0.44 20.59 -33.31
CA GLY A 197 -1.28 20.26 -34.48
C GLY A 197 -2.78 20.54 -34.25
N ASP A 198 -3.42 21.27 -35.16
CA ASP A 198 -4.55 22.20 -34.88
C ASP A 198 -5.97 21.60 -34.80
N SER A 199 -6.16 20.35 -34.37
CA SER A 199 -7.53 19.84 -34.13
C SER A 199 -7.60 18.69 -33.13
N PHE A 200 -8.11 19.00 -31.93
CA PHE A 200 -8.60 18.01 -30.98
C PHE A 200 -9.94 17.47 -31.50
N ASN A 201 -9.98 16.19 -31.90
CA ASN A 201 -11.25 15.49 -32.09
C ASN A 201 -11.58 14.66 -30.84
N ASP A 202 -12.86 14.64 -30.53
CA ASP A 202 -13.47 14.62 -29.20
C ASP A 202 -13.64 13.20 -28.63
N SER A 203 -12.52 12.50 -28.43
CA SER A 203 -12.45 11.27 -27.63
C SER A 203 -11.25 11.35 -26.69
N GLY A 204 -11.38 12.21 -25.68
CA GLY A 204 -10.34 12.45 -24.68
C GLY A 204 -9.91 11.17 -23.99
N PHE A 205 -8.70 10.68 -24.32
CA PHE A 205 -7.50 10.60 -23.49
C PHE A 205 -6.33 10.19 -24.41
N ASN A 206 -5.15 10.79 -24.26
CA ASN A 206 -3.94 10.34 -24.96
C ASN A 206 -3.46 9.02 -24.34
N ASN A 207 -2.96 8.07 -25.14
CA ASN A 207 -2.01 7.08 -24.62
C ASN A 207 -0.59 7.65 -24.77
N SER A 208 0.31 7.15 -23.93
CA SER A 208 1.58 7.76 -23.55
C SER A 208 2.70 7.73 -24.62
N GLN A 209 2.40 7.75 -25.92
CA GLN A 209 3.44 7.68 -26.98
C GLN A 209 3.60 8.92 -27.86
N ASN A 210 2.70 9.90 -27.86
CA ASN A 210 2.38 10.53 -29.16
C ASN A 210 1.86 9.49 -30.17
N PHE A 211 1.27 8.42 -29.65
CA PHE A 211 0.27 7.60 -30.32
C PHE A 211 -0.95 7.62 -29.40
N SER A 212 -2.11 8.02 -29.91
CA SER A 212 -3.41 7.92 -29.22
C SER A 212 -3.74 6.46 -28.85
N GLU A 213 -4.57 6.24 -27.82
CA GLU A 213 -5.18 4.94 -27.45
C GLU A 213 -5.74 4.18 -28.66
N ASN A 214 -6.08 4.93 -29.71
CA ASN A 214 -6.53 4.45 -31.02
C ASN A 214 -5.80 5.14 -32.20
N ALA A 215 -4.54 5.58 -32.06
CA ALA A 215 -3.82 6.27 -33.15
C ALA A 215 -3.69 5.34 -34.35
N GLY A 216 -4.62 5.51 -35.29
CA GLY A 216 -4.70 4.71 -36.49
C GLY A 216 -3.99 5.33 -37.69
N ASP A 217 -3.53 6.59 -37.62
CA ASP A 217 -3.21 7.40 -38.81
C ASP A 217 -2.14 8.50 -38.57
N VAL A 218 -0.98 8.22 -37.97
CA VAL A 218 0.17 9.16 -38.06
C VAL A 218 1.45 8.46 -38.50
N SER A 219 1.96 8.85 -39.67
CA SER A 219 3.16 8.29 -40.31
C SER A 219 4.50 8.62 -39.62
N ARG A 220 4.46 8.93 -38.31
CA ARG A 220 5.59 9.44 -37.52
C ARG A 220 5.48 8.95 -36.07
N GLY A 221 6.55 8.35 -35.57
CA GLY A 221 6.63 7.86 -34.19
C GLY A 221 7.92 8.23 -33.46
N VAL A 222 8.02 7.80 -32.19
CA VAL A 222 9.18 8.03 -31.33
C VAL A 222 9.93 6.73 -31.11
N ARG A 223 11.21 6.69 -31.50
CA ARG A 223 12.10 5.57 -31.15
C ARG A 223 13.03 5.99 -30.02
N GLY A 224 13.54 5.01 -29.29
CA GLY A 224 14.67 5.23 -28.42
C GLY A 224 15.67 4.09 -28.49
N THR A 225 16.84 4.41 -27.96
CA THR A 225 18.01 3.55 -27.98
C THR A 225 18.68 3.66 -26.62
N ILE A 226 19.01 2.51 -26.04
CA ILE A 226 19.83 2.46 -24.82
C ILE A 226 21.28 2.29 -25.25
N THR A 227 22.18 3.11 -24.72
CA THR A 227 23.62 3.00 -24.97
C THR A 227 24.36 2.74 -23.67
N PHE A 228 25.09 1.63 -23.64
CA PHE A 228 26.00 1.27 -22.55
C PHE A 228 27.40 1.71 -22.97
N ASN A 229 27.91 2.82 -22.40
CA ASN A 229 29.25 3.26 -22.73
C ASN A 229 30.26 2.54 -21.81
N TYR A 230 30.97 1.57 -22.37
CA TYR A 230 32.00 0.82 -21.68
C TYR A 230 33.31 1.63 -21.68
N THR A 231 33.55 2.43 -20.64
CA THR A 231 34.90 2.93 -20.39
C THR A 231 35.70 1.83 -19.71
N SER A 232 36.66 1.25 -20.41
CA SER A 232 37.63 0.35 -19.77
C SER A 232 38.49 1.17 -18.81
N ILE A 233 38.23 1.10 -17.51
CA ILE A 233 39.17 1.60 -16.51
C ILE A 233 40.17 0.47 -16.27
N GLY A 234 41.42 0.68 -16.66
CA GLY A 234 42.49 -0.25 -16.32
C GLY A 234 42.58 -0.43 -14.81
N ASN A 235 42.65 -1.69 -14.38
CA ASN A 235 42.92 -2.18 -13.02
C ASN A 235 41.94 -1.76 -11.89
N GLY A 236 40.98 -2.65 -11.61
CA GLY A 236 40.69 -3.06 -10.23
C GLY A 236 39.67 -2.23 -9.41
N GLY A 237 38.97 -1.27 -10.01
CA GLY A 237 37.83 -0.58 -9.39
C GLY A 237 36.56 -0.81 -10.20
N GLY A 238 35.47 -1.23 -9.55
CA GLY A 238 34.20 -1.59 -10.19
C GLY A 238 33.71 -0.57 -11.21
N LEU A 239 33.22 -1.05 -12.35
CA LEU A 239 32.73 -0.24 -13.46
C LEU A 239 31.49 0.55 -13.05
N THR A 240 31.59 1.87 -13.02
CA THR A 240 30.39 2.72 -13.17
C THR A 240 30.08 2.75 -14.67
N ILE A 241 29.06 2.01 -15.11
CA ILE A 241 28.62 2.01 -16.51
C ILE A 241 27.67 3.20 -16.68
N PRO A 242 28.08 4.31 -17.32
CA PRO A 242 27.14 5.36 -17.68
C PRO A 242 26.17 4.80 -18.73
N ARG A 243 24.90 4.75 -18.34
CA ARG A 243 23.79 4.26 -19.14
C ARG A 243 23.04 5.47 -19.67
N PHE A 244 23.02 5.64 -20.99
CA PHE A 244 22.31 6.73 -21.64
C PHE A 244 21.06 6.20 -22.32
N PHE A 245 19.94 6.87 -22.12
CA PHE A 245 18.72 6.60 -22.86
C PHE A 245 18.47 7.78 -23.81
N ASN A 246 18.57 7.51 -25.11
CA ASN A 246 18.38 8.50 -26.16
C ASN A 246 17.00 8.31 -26.80
N VAL A 247 16.32 9.41 -27.09
CA VAL A 247 15.00 9.42 -27.71
C VAL A 247 15.07 10.25 -29.00
N GLU A 248 14.55 9.69 -30.08
CA GLU A 248 14.46 10.35 -31.38
C GLU A 248 13.00 10.40 -31.85
N GLN A 249 12.54 11.60 -32.21
CA GLN A 249 11.18 11.86 -32.70
C GLN A 249 11.10 11.80 -34.23
N GLU A 250 9.88 11.80 -34.76
CA GLU A 250 9.59 11.93 -36.21
C GLU A 250 10.14 10.77 -37.07
N VAL A 251 10.21 9.56 -36.52
CA VAL A 251 10.65 8.36 -37.25
C VAL A 251 9.61 7.96 -38.28
N ILE A 252 10.01 7.85 -39.55
CA ILE A 252 9.14 7.62 -40.72
C ILE A 252 8.76 6.13 -40.85
N ASN A 253 7.59 5.86 -41.46
CA ASN A 253 7.12 4.52 -41.85
C ASN A 253 8.14 3.70 -42.64
N GLY A 254 8.14 2.38 -42.41
CA GLY A 254 8.92 1.39 -43.17
C GLY A 254 10.04 0.70 -42.38
N LEU A 255 10.12 0.90 -41.06
CA LEU A 255 11.09 0.26 -40.19
C LEU A 255 10.37 -0.56 -39.10
N ASN A 256 10.79 -1.81 -38.94
CA ASN A 256 10.19 -2.75 -37.99
C ASN A 256 10.99 -2.74 -36.69
N TYR A 257 10.44 -2.09 -35.66
CA TYR A 257 11.06 -2.05 -34.33
C TYR A 257 10.21 -2.81 -33.31
N PRO A 258 10.84 -3.46 -32.31
CA PRO A 258 10.12 -4.01 -31.17
C PRO A 258 9.74 -2.93 -30.16
N CYS A 259 8.91 -3.27 -29.18
CA CYS A 259 8.77 -2.52 -27.94
C CYS A 259 9.74 -3.04 -26.88
N LEU A 260 10.09 -2.18 -25.94
CA LEU A 260 10.74 -2.62 -24.70
C LEU A 260 9.67 -3.06 -23.70
N CYS A 261 9.74 -4.33 -23.30
CA CYS A 261 8.81 -4.95 -22.37
C CYS A 261 9.41 -5.02 -20.97
N GLY A 262 8.55 -4.84 -19.97
CA GLY A 262 8.93 -4.95 -18.58
C GLY A 262 7.78 -5.38 -17.70
N THR A 263 8.09 -5.57 -16.42
CA THR A 263 7.19 -5.99 -15.35
C THR A 263 7.60 -5.29 -14.04
N TYR A 264 6.77 -5.39 -13.01
CA TYR A 264 7.12 -4.93 -11.68
C TYR A 264 7.49 -6.13 -10.81
N LYS A 265 8.70 -6.14 -10.26
CA LYS A 265 9.17 -7.18 -9.32
C LYS A 265 9.37 -6.55 -7.94
N PRO A 266 9.24 -7.33 -6.84
CA PRO A 266 9.70 -6.90 -5.53
C PRO A 266 11.13 -6.38 -5.64
N ALA A 267 11.40 -5.22 -5.05
CA ALA A 267 12.77 -4.80 -4.73
C ALA A 267 13.31 -5.86 -3.78
N GLU A 268 14.06 -6.83 -4.31
CA GLU A 268 14.65 -7.87 -3.48
C GLU A 268 15.44 -7.16 -2.37
N GLN A 269 15.23 -7.55 -1.11
CA GLN A 269 16.07 -7.06 -0.02
C GLN A 269 17.49 -7.57 -0.29
N ASN A 270 18.33 -6.69 -0.85
CA ASN A 270 19.75 -6.93 -1.12
C ASN A 270 20.45 -7.65 0.05
#